data_AF-A0A954V2K9-F1
#
_entry.id   AF-A0A954V2K9-F1
#
_cell.length_a   1.000
_cell.length_b   1.000
_cell.length_c   1.000
_cell.angle_alpha   90.00
_cell.angle_beta   90.00
_cell.angle_gamma   90.00
#
_symmetry.space_group_name_H-M   'P 1'
#
loop_
_entity.id
_entity.type
_entity.pdbx_description
1 polymer ?
#
loop_
_entity_poly.entity_id
_entity_poly.type
_entity_poly.pdbx_seq_one_letter_code
_entity_poly.pdbx_strand_id
1 'polypeptide(L)' 'MSHAQTDVAWVVDSIDLQVNGYVGVDFNDPQTTREAILHAAQAMRGHSVAAALPTIITGAP' A
#
# COMPACT_ATOMS: atom_id res chain seq x y z
N MET A 1 -38.97 -23.75 2.27
CA MET A 1 -38.43 -22.43 2.61
C MET A 1 -37.01 -22.38 2.05
N SER A 2 -36.78 -21.55 1.02
CA SER A 2 -35.50 -21.45 0.32
C SER A 2 -34.63 -20.44 1.05
N HIS A 3 -33.51 -20.88 1.61
CA HIS A 3 -32.49 -19.97 2.13
C HIS A 3 -31.82 -19.28 0.93
N ALA A 4 -32.09 -17.99 0.74
CA ALA A 4 -31.32 -17.18 -0.18
C ALA A 4 -29.93 -16.99 0.41
N GLN A 5 -28.92 -17.60 -0.22
CA GLN A 5 -27.52 -17.37 0.06
C GLN A 5 -27.16 -16.01 -0.54
N THR A 6 -27.02 -14.98 0.30
CA THR A 6 -26.54 -13.68 -0.15
C THR A 6 -25.04 -13.78 -0.38
N ASP A 7 -24.59 -13.70 -1.63
CA ASP A 7 -23.18 -13.51 -1.96
C ASP A 7 -22.75 -12.13 -1.45
N VAL A 8 -22.12 -12.09 -0.28
CA VAL A 8 -21.43 -10.91 0.21
C VAL A 8 -20.04 -10.88 -0.41
N ALA A 9 -19.84 -10.00 -1.38
CA ALA A 9 -18.51 -9.71 -1.89
C ALA A 9 -17.71 -9.02 -0.77
N TRP A 10 -16.76 -9.75 -0.17
CA TRP A 10 -15.81 -9.16 0.77
C TRP A 10 -14.85 -8.27 -0.04
N VAL A 11 -15.10 -6.97 -0.04
CA VAL A 11 -14.05 -5.99 -0.34
C VAL A 11 -13.22 -5.87 0.93
N VAL A 12 -12.15 -6.64 1.00
CA VAL A 12 -11.14 -6.51 2.06
C VAL A 12 -10.02 -5.65 1.52
N ASP A 13 -10.04 -4.37 1.87
CA ASP A 13 -8.85 -3.54 1.70
C ASP A 13 -7.72 -4.13 2.54
N SER A 14 -6.50 -4.13 2.01
CA SER A 14 -5.33 -4.65 2.70
C SER A 14 -4.60 -3.55 3.49
N ILE A 15 -3.90 -3.97 4.54
CA ILE A 15 -2.92 -3.15 5.24
C ILE A 15 -1.56 -3.80 5.02
N ASP A 16 -0.68 -3.12 4.31
CA ASP A 16 0.67 -3.61 4.06
C ASP A 16 1.62 -3.17 5.18
N LEU A 17 2.11 -4.12 5.96
CA LEU A 17 2.97 -3.84 7.10
C LEU A 17 4.41 -3.53 6.71
N GLN A 18 4.82 -3.78 5.46
CA GLN A 18 6.19 -3.51 5.04
C GLN A 18 6.28 -3.22 3.53
N VAL A 19 6.42 -1.94 3.19
CA VAL A 19 6.69 -1.49 1.81
C VAL A 19 8.01 -0.73 1.76
N ASN A 20 9.02 -1.26 1.06
CA ASN A 20 10.30 -0.57 0.88
C ASN A 20 10.25 0.48 -0.25
N GLY A 21 9.38 0.26 -1.25
CA GLY A 21 9.15 1.15 -2.37
C GLY A 21 7.91 0.73 -3.16
N TYR A 22 7.35 1.65 -3.95
CA TYR A 22 6.13 1.41 -4.72
C TYR A 22 6.08 2.29 -5.98
N VAL A 23 5.59 1.74 -7.10
CA VAL A 23 5.45 2.45 -8.39
C VAL A 23 6.67 3.30 -8.81
N GLY A 24 7.88 2.75 -8.61
CA GLY A 24 9.14 3.41 -8.97
C GLY A 24 9.66 4.43 -7.94
N VAL A 25 8.98 4.60 -6.80
CA VAL A 25 9.45 5.38 -5.66
C VAL A 25 10.13 4.43 -4.67
N ASP A 26 11.41 4.68 -4.35
CA ASP A 26 12.13 3.99 -3.29
C ASP A 26 12.06 4.82 -2.00
N PHE A 27 11.49 4.28 -0.92
CA PHE A 27 11.44 5.00 0.35
C PHE A 27 12.80 5.05 1.06
N ASN A 28 13.77 4.24 0.63
CA ASN A 28 15.13 4.23 1.17
C ASN A 28 16.08 5.21 0.47
N ASP A 29 15.67 5.79 -0.65
CA ASP A 29 16.45 6.84 -1.31
C ASP A 29 16.36 8.14 -0.48
N PRO A 30 17.50 8.67 0.03
CA PRO A 30 17.52 9.93 0.78
C PRO A 30 17.10 11.15 -0.05
N GLN A 31 17.01 11.03 -1.38
CA GLN A 31 16.48 12.07 -2.27
C GLN A 31 14.97 11.98 -2.49
N THR A 32 14.29 10.96 -1.96
CA THR A 32 12.83 10.81 -2.09
C THR A 32 12.08 11.98 -1.48
N THR A 33 11.22 12.59 -2.29
CA THR A 33 10.46 13.77 -1.92
C THR A 33 9.12 13.42 -1.29
N ARG A 34 8.51 14.40 -0.60
CA ARG A 34 7.15 14.29 -0.08
C ARG A 34 6.13 14.01 -1.19
N GLU A 35 6.31 14.64 -2.35
CA GLU A 35 5.43 14.49 -3.51
C GLU A 35 5.49 13.06 -4.06
N ALA A 36 6.69 12.46 -4.10
CA ALA A 36 6.87 11.06 -4.48
C ALA A 36 6.18 10.10 -3.50
N ILE A 37 6.29 10.35 -2.19
CA ILE A 37 5.58 9.56 -1.16
C ILE A 37 4.06 9.66 -1.33
N LEU A 38 3.53 10.86 -1.60
CA LEU A 38 2.10 11.05 -1.86
C LEU A 38 1.64 10.33 -3.13
N HIS A 39 2.44 10.35 -4.19
CA HIS A 39 2.18 9.60 -5.42
C HIS A 39 2.09 8.09 -5.15
N ALA A 40 3.06 7.54 -4.43
CA ALA A 40 3.07 6.13 -4.03
C ALA A 40 1.84 5.75 -3.18
N ALA A 41 1.47 6.60 -2.20
CA ALA A 41 0.28 6.38 -1.37
C ALA A 41 -1.04 6.41 -2.15
N GLN A 42 -1.15 7.30 -3.14
CA GLN A 42 -2.32 7.34 -4.03
C GLN A 42 -2.40 6.09 -4.90
N ALA A 43 -1.28 5.63 -5.45
CA ALA A 43 -1.22 4.39 -6.21
C ALA A 43 -1.61 3.18 -5.37
N MET A 44 -1.11 3.07 -4.14
CA MET A 44 -1.49 2.01 -3.18
C MET A 44 -3.00 1.96 -2.94
N ARG A 45 -3.65 3.11 -2.71
CA ARG A 45 -5.12 3.16 -2.59
C ARG A 45 -5.84 2.71 -3.86
N GLY A 46 -5.31 3.04 -5.04
CA GLY A 46 -5.83 2.57 -6.33
C GLY A 46 -5.74 1.06 -6.51
N HIS A 47 -4.90 0.38 -5.73
CA HIS A 47 -4.70 -1.07 -5.73
C HIS A 47 -5.29 -1.76 -4.49
N SER A 48 -6.27 -1.14 -3.83
CA SER A 48 -6.95 -1.69 -2.64
C SER A 48 -6.03 -1.93 -1.43
N VAL A 49 -4.91 -1.20 -1.34
CA VAL A 49 -4.10 -1.10 -0.12
C VAL A 49 -4.57 0.14 0.65
N ALA A 50 -5.39 -0.07 1.68
CA ALA A 50 -5.97 1.03 2.47
C ALA A 50 -4.91 1.78 3.29
N ALA A 51 -3.89 1.06 3.78
CA ALA A 51 -2.79 1.63 4.53
C ALA A 51 -1.51 0.82 4.30
N ALA A 52 -0.36 1.49 4.44
CA ALA A 52 0.93 0.85 4.37
C ALA A 52 1.88 1.46 5.39
N LEU A 53 2.87 0.68 5.81
CA LEU A 53 4.01 1.15 6.59
C LEU A 53 5.24 1.26 5.66
N PRO A 54 5.62 2.47 5.22
CA PRO A 54 6.88 2.70 4.52
C PRO A 54 8.03 2.24 5.40
N THR A 55 8.87 1.37 4.86
CA THR A 55 9.96 0.74 5.59
C THR A 55 11.28 1.36 5.17
N ILE A 56 11.96 1.93 6.16
CA ILE A 56 13.33 2.40 6.04
C ILE A 56 14.25 1.31 6.57
N ILE A 57 15.05 0.74 5.68
CA ILE A 57 16.09 -0.23 5.98
C ILE A 57 17.34 0.57 6.35
N THR A 58 17.79 0.41 7.59
CA THR A 58 19.02 1.05 8.06
C THR A 58 20.24 0.21 7.69
N GLY A 59 21.20 0.78 6.96
CA GLY A 59 22.45 0.12 6.55
C GLY A 59 23.21 0.96 5.53
N ALA A 60 24.49 0.65 5.29
CA ALA A 60 25.22 1.25 4.17
C ALA A 60 24.69 0.65 2.85
N PRO A 61 24.68 1.41 1.73
CA PRO A 61 24.36 0.87 0.40
C PRO A 61 25.23 -0.33 0.01
#